data_AF-A0A016TML8-F1
#
_entry.id   AF-A0A016TML8-F1
#
_cell.length_a   1.000
_cell.length_b   1.000
_cell.length_c   1.000
_cell.angle_alpha   90.00
_cell.angle_beta   90.00
_cell.angle_gamma   90.00
#
_symmetry.space_group_name_H-M   'P 1'
#
loop_
_entity.id
_entity.type
_entity.pdbx_description
1 polymer ?
#
loop_
_entity_poly.entity_id
_entity_poly.type
_entity_poly.pdbx_seq_one_letter_code
_entity_poly.pdbx_strand_id
1 'polypeptide(L)'
;MLRDAVLPVINDVSFAQSMATKGIVWKTITPNAPWQGALYERLINSIKHSLHKAMQRAVPTQESLHTLLLKIEGNLNSRPLT
;
A
#
# COMPACT_ATOMS: atom_id res chain seq x y z
N MET A 1 9.08 5.79 -15.18
CA MET A 1 7.75 5.32 -14.73
C MET A 1 7.56 5.33 -13.22
N LEU A 2 8.37 4.62 -12.40
CA LEU A 2 8.25 4.66 -10.93
C LEU A 2 9.19 5.68 -10.28
N ARG A 3 10.45 5.78 -10.74
CA ARG A 3 11.39 6.82 -10.30
C ARG A 3 10.86 8.23 -10.56
N ASP A 4 10.33 8.47 -11.76
CA ASP A 4 9.83 9.79 -12.16
C ASP A 4 8.60 10.23 -11.35
N ALA A 5 7.83 9.28 -10.81
CA ALA A 5 6.71 9.57 -9.91
C ALA A 5 7.16 9.83 -8.47
N VAL A 6 8.28 9.23 -8.04
CA VAL A 6 8.79 9.34 -6.66
C VAL A 6 9.67 10.58 -6.48
N LEU A 7 10.41 11.00 -7.51
CA LEU A 7 11.31 12.17 -7.44
C LEU A 7 10.59 13.46 -7.02
N PRO A 8 9.40 13.81 -7.55
CA PRO A 8 8.68 14.99 -7.11
C PRO A 8 8.26 14.93 -5.63
N VAL A 9 7.88 13.76 -5.13
CA VAL A 9 7.43 13.56 -3.74
C VAL A 9 8.59 13.69 -2.76
N ILE A 10 9.76 13.12 -3.09
CA ILE A 10 10.94 13.21 -2.22
C ILE A 10 11.50 14.64 -2.19
N ASN A 11 11.40 15.37 -3.30
CA ASN A 11 11.85 16.75 -3.39
C ASN A 11 10.84 17.77 -2.87
N ASP A 12 9.64 17.32 -2.47
CA ASP A 12 8.63 18.19 -1.88
C ASP A 12 9.04 18.57 -0.44
N VAL A 13 9.26 19.87 -0.23
CA VAL A 13 9.63 20.45 1.06
C VAL A 13 8.55 20.19 2.12
N SER A 14 7.27 20.25 1.73
CA SER A 14 6.15 20.02 2.64
C SER A 14 6.11 18.57 3.13
N PHE A 15 6.43 17.63 2.24
CA PHE A 15 6.55 16.22 2.56
C PHE A 15 7.71 15.98 3.53
N ALA A 16 8.90 16.52 3.22
CA ALA A 16 10.08 16.38 4.07
C ALA A 16 9.86 16.97 5.48
N GLN A 17 9.25 18.16 5.59
CA GLN A 17 8.90 18.79 6.87
C GLN A 17 7.90 17.95 7.67
N SER A 18 6.89 17.39 7.02
CA SER A 18 5.88 16.52 7.67
C SER A 18 6.51 15.24 8.21
N MET A 19 7.41 14.60 7.45
CA MET A 19 8.14 13.41 7.90
C MET A 19 9.05 13.73 9.09
N ALA A 20 9.79 14.84 9.02
CA ALA A 20 10.68 15.28 10.11
C ALA A 20 9.90 15.60 11.40
N THR A 21 8.76 16.28 11.28
CA THR A 21 7.88 16.60 12.42
C THR A 21 7.38 15.34 13.13
N LYS A 22 7.17 14.26 12.38
CA LYS A 22 6.73 12.96 12.92
C LYS A 22 7.90 12.04 13.31
N GLY A 23 9.15 12.47 13.13
CA GLY A 23 10.34 11.64 13.35
C GLY A 23 10.46 10.44 12.39
N ILE A 24 9.82 10.52 11.22
CA ILE A 24 9.79 9.43 10.24
C ILE A 24 10.97 9.59 9.27
N VAL A 25 11.76 8.53 9.13
CA VAL A 25 12.84 8.45 8.13
C VAL A 25 12.33 7.74 6.89
N TRP A 26 12.15 8.47 5.79
CA TRP A 26 11.76 7.91 4.51
C TRP A 26 12.94 7.20 3.83
N LYS A 27 12.75 5.94 3.42
CA LYS A 27 13.75 5.14 2.70
C LYS A 27 13.13 4.50 1.47
N THR A 28 13.79 4.62 0.32
CA THR A 28 13.38 3.95 -0.91
C THR A 28 14.09 2.61 -1.07
N ILE A 29 13.45 1.70 -1.80
CA ILE A 29 14.06 0.42 -2.19
C ILE A 29 15.26 0.70 -3.12
N THR A 30 16.34 -0.05 -2.92
CA THR A 30 17.51 -0.01 -3.79
C THR A 30 17.09 -0.38 -5.21
N PRO A 31 17.48 0.40 -6.22
CA PRO A 31 17.17 0.07 -7.60
C PRO A 31 17.65 -1.33 -7.97
N ASN A 32 16.81 -2.10 -8.67
CA ASN A 32 17.07 -3.49 -9.06
C ASN A 32 17.22 -4.47 -7.87
N ALA A 33 16.74 -4.10 -6.68
CA ALA A 33 16.67 -4.98 -5.51
C ALA A 33 15.22 -5.40 -5.17
N PRO A 34 14.55 -6.19 -6.02
CA PRO A 34 13.12 -6.53 -5.85
C PRO A 34 12.82 -7.25 -4.52
N TRP A 35 13.79 -7.99 -3.98
CA TRP A 35 13.64 -8.70 -2.71
C TRP A 35 13.33 -7.78 -1.53
N GLN A 36 13.74 -6.51 -1.56
CA GLN A 36 13.40 -5.53 -0.52
C GLN A 36 11.92 -5.15 -0.53
N GLY A 37 11.22 -5.33 -1.66
CA GLY A 37 9.79 -5.11 -1.81
C GLY A 37 8.92 -6.35 -1.59
N ALA A 38 9.52 -7.54 -1.51
CA ALA A 38 8.80 -8.81 -1.55
C ALA A 38 7.71 -8.97 -0.47
N LEU A 39 7.92 -8.40 0.73
CA LEU A 39 6.91 -8.41 1.78
C LEU A 39 5.66 -7.60 1.39
N TYR A 40 5.86 -6.38 0.89
CA TYR A 40 4.78 -5.50 0.45
C TYR A 40 4.05 -6.09 -0.76
N GLU A 41 4.76 -6.72 -1.68
CA GLU A 41 4.15 -7.43 -2.83
C GLU A 41 3.23 -8.57 -2.38
N ARG A 42 3.66 -9.38 -1.39
CA ARG A 42 2.84 -10.44 -0.80
C ARG A 42 1.59 -9.88 -0.09
N LEU A 43 1.74 -8.76 0.60
CA LEU A 43 0.61 -8.07 1.23
C LEU A 43 -0.41 -7.58 0.19
N ILE A 44 0.06 -6.90 -0.86
CA ILE A 44 -0.78 -6.42 -1.97
C ILE A 44 -1.48 -7.60 -2.66
N ASN A 45 -0.79 -8.72 -2.85
CA ASN A 45 -1.39 -9.93 -3.40
C ASN A 45 -2.56 -10.44 -2.53
N SER A 46 -2.39 -10.45 -1.21
CA SER A 46 -3.43 -10.90 -0.26
C SER A 46 -4.65 -9.98 -0.28
N ILE A 47 -4.44 -8.66 -0.38
CA ILE A 47 -5.51 -7.67 -0.51
C ILE A 47 -6.26 -7.88 -1.83
N LYS A 48 -5.54 -7.96 -2.95
CA LYS A 48 -6.12 -8.15 -4.29
C LYS A 48 -6.91 -9.46 -4.39
N HIS A 49 -6.39 -10.55 -3.82
CA HIS A 49 -7.08 -11.84 -3.79
C HIS A 49 -8.40 -11.77 -3.03
N SER A 50 -8.40 -11.12 -1.86
CA SER A 50 -9.60 -10.93 -1.04
C SER A 50 -10.62 -10.05 -1.77
N LEU A 51 -10.14 -8.99 -2.42
CA LEU A 51 -10.96 -8.09 -3.22
C LEU A 51 -11.61 -8.81 -4.41
N HIS A 52 -10.83 -9.60 -5.15
CA HIS A 52 -11.32 -10.38 -6.28
C HIS A 52 -12.39 -11.40 -5.85
N LYS A 53 -12.19 -12.08 -4.70
CA LYS A 53 -13.18 -13.00 -4.14
C LYS A 53 -14.48 -12.28 -3.71
N ALA A 54 -14.35 -11.08 -3.15
CA ALA A 54 -15.50 -10.31 -2.67
C ALA A 54 -16.30 -9.67 -3.83
N MET A 55 -15.63 -9.12 -4.84
CA MET A 55 -16.26 -8.43 -5.96
C MET A 55 -16.76 -9.38 -7.06
N GLN A 56 -16.09 -10.52 -7.26
CA GLN A 56 -16.37 -11.44 -8.36
C GLN A 56 -16.48 -10.71 -9.71
N ARG A 57 -17.66 -10.70 -10.36
CA ARG A 57 -17.93 -10.00 -11.63
C ARG A 57 -18.57 -8.62 -11.47
N ALA A 58 -18.80 -8.17 -10.23
CA ALA A 58 -19.43 -6.88 -9.97
C ALA A 58 -18.39 -5.74 -10.01
N VAL A 59 -18.79 -4.61 -10.61
CA VAL A 59 -18.05 -3.35 -10.52
C VAL A 59 -18.64 -2.55 -9.35
N PRO A 60 -17.93 -2.41 -8.22
CA PRO A 60 -18.43 -1.69 -7.07
C PRO A 60 -18.46 -0.19 -7.34
N THR A 61 -19.43 0.47 -6.73
CA THR A 61 -19.41 1.93 -6.54
C THR A 61 -18.24 2.33 -5.63
N GLN A 62 -17.84 3.60 -5.64
CA GLN A 62 -16.77 4.11 -4.75
C GLN A 62 -17.02 3.75 -3.28
N GLU A 63 -18.26 3.94 -2.79
CA GLU A 63 -18.62 3.68 -1.39
C GLU A 63 -18.53 2.19 -1.03
N SER A 64 -19.01 1.33 -1.94
CA SER A 64 -18.94 -0.12 -1.73
C SER A 64 -17.50 -0.63 -1.79
N LEU A 65 -16.68 -0.09 -2.69
CA LEU A 65 -15.24 -0.39 -2.74
C LEU A 65 -14.53 0.03 -1.45
N HIS A 66 -14.77 1.25 -0.97
CA HIS A 66 -14.20 1.74 0.29
C HIS A 66 -14.58 0.83 1.47
N THR A 67 -15.86 0.47 1.57
CA THR A 67 -16.36 -0.44 2.61
C THR A 67 -15.73 -1.83 2.52
N LEU A 68 -15.57 -2.37 1.31
CA LEU A 68 -14.91 -3.66 1.10
C LEU A 68 -13.44 -3.62 1.52
N LEU A 69 -12.71 -2.56 1.20
CA LEU A 69 -11.32 -2.39 1.61
C LEU A 69 -11.18 -2.35 3.14
N LEU A 70 -12.03 -1.62 3.84
CA LEU A 70 -12.05 -1.59 5.32
C LEU A 70 -12.28 -2.99 5.92
N LYS A 71 -13.20 -3.77 5.35
CA LYS A 71 -13.45 -5.15 5.80
C LYS A 71 -12.24 -6.06 5.57
N ILE A 72 -11.60 -5.93 4.40
CA ILE A 72 -10.40 -6.71 4.05
C ILE A 72 -9.26 -6.34 5.00
N GLU A 73 -9.04 -5.06 5.26
CA GLU A 73 -8.04 -4.57 6.21
C GLU A 73 -8.25 -5.17 7.60
N GLY A 74 -9.47 -5.08 8.14
CA GLY A 74 -9.81 -5.65 9.45
C GLY A 74 -9.55 -7.16 9.51
N ASN A 75 -9.90 -7.89 8.46
CA ASN A 75 -9.65 -9.34 8.38
C ASN A 75 -8.16 -9.68 8.31
N LEU A 76 -7.37 -8.93 7.53
CA LEU A 76 -5.93 -9.15 7.40
C LEU A 76 -5.21 -8.84 8.72
N ASN A 77 -5.58 -7.76 9.41
CA ASN A 77 -4.98 -7.35 10.68
C ASN A 77 -5.40 -8.25 11.86
N SER A 78 -6.54 -8.94 11.77
CA SER A 78 -7.01 -9.86 12.81
C SER A 78 -6.49 -11.29 12.64
N ARG A 79 -5.80 -11.60 11.53
CA ARG A 79 -5.30 -12.95 11.26
C ARG A 79 -4.07 -13.24 12.14
N PRO A 80 -4.05 -14.37 12.87
CA PRO A 80 -2.90 -14.73 13.69
C PRO A 80 -1.64 -14.93 12.84
N LEU A 81 -0.48 -14.55 13.38
CA LEU A 81 0.83 -14.66 12.73
C LEU A 81 1.47 -16.06 12.87
N THR A 82 0.78 -16.98 13.55
CA THR A 82 1.24 -18.35 13.85
C THR A 82 0.94 -19.32 12.73
#